data_AF-A0A951A5D7-F1
#
_entry.id   AF-A0A951A5D7-F1
#
_cell.length_a   1.000
_cell.length_b   1.000
_cell.length_c   1.000
_cell.angle_alpha   90.00
_cell.angle_beta   90.00
_cell.angle_gamma   90.00
#
_symmetry.space_group_name_H-M   'P 1'
#
loop_
_entity.id
_entity.type
_entity.pdbx_description
1 polymer ?
#
loop_
_entity_poly.entity_id
_entity_poly.type
_entity_poly.pdbx_seq_one_letter_code
_entity_poly.pdbx_strand_id
1 'polypeptide(L)'
;MHGNSYTTRGGIHIQRETWIGPYQRDHDTLARTLDDRRGVLLSSSFEFPGRYTRLDMGFVDPPLVFTARGRAFTVEALNERGRVLIPEIGEALGGLQAADLSHCCEDSIEGAVRESDTRFPEEQRSRQPSIFSVLRALNHLFASPDDEHLGLYGAFGYDLVFQFEPTQLRLPRPADQRDL
;
A
#
# COMPACT_ATOMS: atom_id res chain seq x y z
N MET A 1 -26.99 -9.16 3.59
CA MET A 1 -25.61 -8.99 4.10
C MET A 1 -25.11 -10.38 4.45
N HIS A 2 -23.92 -10.75 3.99
CA HIS A 2 -23.26 -11.99 4.36
C HIS A 2 -22.01 -11.62 5.16
N GLY A 3 -22.00 -11.97 6.44
CA GLY A 3 -20.82 -11.85 7.30
C GLY A 3 -19.94 -13.08 7.15
N ASN A 4 -18.64 -12.89 7.00
CA ASN A 4 -17.64 -13.93 7.05
C ASN A 4 -16.46 -13.50 7.91
N SER A 5 -15.75 -14.46 8.50
CA SER A 5 -14.52 -14.22 9.23
C SER A 5 -13.40 -15.09 8.67
N TYR A 6 -12.22 -14.52 8.52
CA TYR A 6 -11.04 -15.24 8.06
C TYR A 6 -9.78 -14.73 8.77
N THR A 7 -8.67 -15.43 8.57
CA THR A 7 -7.37 -15.06 9.15
C THR A 7 -6.39 -14.80 8.01
N THR A 8 -5.68 -13.67 8.07
CA THR A 8 -4.65 -13.35 7.08
C THR A 8 -3.44 -14.28 7.24
N ARG A 9 -2.55 -14.32 6.25
CA ARG A 9 -1.27 -15.04 6.34
C ARG A 9 -0.42 -14.60 7.53
N GLY A 10 -0.51 -13.33 7.91
CA GLY A 10 0.14 -12.78 9.09
C GLY A 10 -0.59 -13.02 10.41
N GLY A 11 -1.69 -13.79 10.42
CA GLY A 11 -2.40 -14.15 11.65
C GLY A 11 -3.46 -13.14 12.12
N ILE A 12 -3.74 -12.08 11.36
CA ILE A 12 -4.73 -11.07 11.71
C ILE A 12 -6.13 -11.63 11.45
N HIS A 13 -6.99 -11.60 12.47
CA HIS A 13 -8.39 -11.99 12.32
C HIS A 13 -9.23 -10.86 11.74
N ILE A 14 -9.93 -11.14 10.63
CA ILE A 14 -10.77 -10.18 9.93
C ILE A 14 -12.23 -10.60 10.01
N GLN A 15 -13.09 -9.65 10.34
CA GLN A 15 -14.54 -9.74 10.16
C GLN A 15 -14.94 -8.89 8.96
N ARG A 16 -15.62 -9.51 7.99
CA ARG A 16 -16.04 -8.88 6.74
C ARG A 16 -17.54 -9.02 6.56
N GLU A 17 -18.21 -7.92 6.28
CA GLU A 17 -19.61 -7.92 5.87
C GLU A 17 -19.72 -7.48 4.41
N THR A 18 -20.40 -8.28 3.60
CA THR A 18 -20.64 -7.97 2.19
C THR A 18 -22.13 -7.83 1.92
N TRP A 19 -22.49 -6.83 1.12
CA TRP A 19 -23.84 -6.64 0.62
C TRP A 19 -23.82 -6.46 -0.89
N ILE A 20 -24.78 -7.09 -1.57
CA ILE A 20 -24.96 -6.96 -3.02
C ILE A 20 -26.14 -6.01 -3.22
N GLY A 21 -25.87 -4.90 -3.90
CA GLY A 21 -26.84 -3.86 -4.19
C GLY A 21 -27.06 -3.63 -5.67
N PRO A 22 -28.10 -2.86 -6.06
CA PRO A 22 -28.19 -2.35 -7.41
C PRO A 22 -26.96 -1.49 -7.71
N TYR A 23 -26.32 -1.72 -8.86
CA TYR A 23 -25.27 -0.85 -9.36
C TYR A 23 -25.91 0.49 -9.77
N GLN A 24 -26.01 1.41 -8.81
CA GLN A 24 -26.17 2.83 -9.11
C GLN A 24 -24.79 3.37 -9.47
N ARG A 25 -24.70 4.24 -10.47
CA ARG A 25 -23.46 4.99 -10.75
C ARG A 25 -23.19 5.95 -9.60
N ASP A 26 -22.74 5.40 -8.49
CA ASP A 26 -22.45 6.13 -7.28
C ASP A 26 -21.01 6.67 -7.31
N HIS A 27 -20.33 6.60 -8.47
CA HIS A 27 -19.01 7.22 -8.66
C HIS A 27 -19.10 8.71 -8.43
N ASP A 28 -20.20 9.37 -8.78
CA ASP A 28 -20.34 10.80 -8.54
C ASP A 28 -20.44 11.09 -7.04
N THR A 29 -21.00 10.18 -6.24
CA THR A 29 -21.06 10.31 -4.78
C THR A 29 -19.70 10.00 -4.16
N LEU A 30 -19.05 8.90 -4.57
CA LEU A 30 -17.72 8.55 -4.09
C LEU A 30 -16.71 9.62 -4.50
N ALA A 31 -16.68 10.07 -5.75
CA ALA A 31 -15.81 11.15 -6.21
C ALA A 31 -16.00 12.43 -5.40
N ARG A 32 -17.25 12.86 -5.17
CA ARG A 32 -17.55 14.00 -4.29
C ARG A 32 -17.09 13.79 -2.85
N THR A 33 -17.20 12.56 -2.35
CA THR A 33 -16.71 12.22 -1.01
C THR A 33 -15.18 12.31 -0.95
N LEU A 34 -14.50 11.94 -2.03
CA LEU A 34 -13.04 11.97 -2.14
C LEU A 34 -12.45 13.38 -2.27
N ASP A 35 -13.28 14.40 -2.55
CA ASP A 35 -12.83 15.80 -2.55
C ASP A 35 -12.32 16.23 -1.16
N ASP A 36 -12.92 15.69 -0.09
CA ASP A 36 -12.60 16.06 1.30
C ASP A 36 -12.09 14.87 2.16
N ARG A 37 -12.18 13.64 1.66
CA ARG A 37 -11.81 12.43 2.42
C ARG A 37 -10.82 11.57 1.67
N ARG A 38 -9.87 11.01 2.41
CA ARG A 38 -8.88 10.08 1.84
C ARG A 38 -9.57 8.81 1.34
N GLY A 39 -9.15 8.35 0.17
CA GLY A 39 -9.66 7.15 -0.45
C GLY A 39 -9.18 7.04 -1.89
N VAL A 40 -9.78 6.12 -2.64
CA VAL A 40 -9.42 5.86 -4.04
C VAL A 40 -10.70 5.59 -4.83
N LEU A 41 -10.72 6.07 -6.08
CA LEU A 41 -11.66 5.67 -7.11
C LEU A 41 -10.85 5.25 -8.35
N LEU A 42 -10.96 3.99 -8.73
CA LEU A 42 -10.42 3.41 -9.95
C LEU A 42 -11.59 3.12 -10.88
N SER A 43 -11.64 3.78 -12.03
CA SER A 43 -12.71 3.61 -13.02
C SER A 43 -12.11 3.38 -14.40
N SER A 44 -12.56 2.33 -15.07
CA SER A 44 -12.26 2.04 -16.47
C SER A 44 -13.56 1.99 -17.25
N SER A 45 -13.81 3.01 -18.07
CA SER A 45 -14.98 3.10 -18.96
C SER A 45 -14.78 2.40 -20.30
N PHE A 46 -13.61 1.82 -20.54
CA PHE A 46 -13.26 1.20 -21.82
C PHE A 46 -13.47 -0.31 -21.77
N GLU A 47 -14.22 -0.82 -22.74
CA GLU A 47 -14.44 -2.26 -22.91
C GLU A 47 -13.79 -2.71 -24.21
N PHE A 48 -12.91 -3.71 -24.11
CA PHE A 48 -12.37 -4.41 -25.27
C PHE A 48 -12.47 -5.91 -25.01
N PRO A 49 -13.23 -6.65 -25.82
CA PRO A 49 -13.47 -8.07 -25.60
C PRO A 49 -12.17 -8.86 -25.37
N GLY A 50 -12.07 -9.54 -24.23
CA GLY A 50 -10.91 -10.35 -23.86
C GLY A 50 -9.65 -9.58 -23.43
N ARG A 51 -9.69 -8.24 -23.29
CA ARG A 51 -8.55 -7.45 -22.78
C ARG A 51 -8.90 -6.44 -21.69
N TYR A 52 -10.04 -5.75 -21.80
CA TYR A 52 -10.45 -4.73 -20.84
C TYR A 52 -11.92 -4.93 -20.50
N THR A 53 -12.19 -5.15 -19.21
CA THR A 53 -13.54 -5.19 -18.66
C THR A 53 -13.82 -3.84 -18.03
N ARG A 54 -15.05 -3.37 -18.18
CA ARG A 54 -15.52 -2.20 -17.42
C ARG A 54 -15.45 -2.54 -15.93
N LEU A 55 -14.70 -1.73 -15.18
CA LEU A 55 -14.49 -1.94 -13.75
C LEU A 55 -14.52 -0.60 -13.05
N ASP A 56 -15.25 -0.58 -11.95
CA ASP A 56 -15.24 0.52 -11.00
C ASP A 56 -15.02 -0.04 -9.61
N MET A 57 -13.98 0.46 -8.95
CA MET A 57 -13.59 0.07 -7.60
C MET A 57 -13.23 1.32 -6.82
N GLY A 58 -13.63 1.38 -5.57
CA GLY A 58 -13.17 2.46 -4.72
C GLY A 58 -13.54 2.28 -3.26
N PHE A 59 -12.94 3.11 -2.43
CA PHE A 59 -13.17 3.14 -0.99
C PHE A 59 -12.88 4.54 -0.46
N VAL A 60 -13.36 4.80 0.74
CA VAL A 60 -13.07 5.99 1.54
C VAL A 60 -12.64 5.56 2.94
N ASP A 61 -11.90 6.42 3.63
CA ASP A 61 -11.39 6.22 4.98
C ASP A 61 -10.53 4.96 5.14
N PRO A 62 -9.48 4.78 4.31
CA PRO A 62 -8.55 3.69 4.53
C PRO A 62 -8.00 3.75 5.96
N PRO A 63 -7.76 2.60 6.61
CA PRO A 63 -7.23 2.59 7.98
C PRO A 63 -5.79 3.10 8.05
N LEU A 64 -5.02 2.92 6.99
CA LEU A 64 -3.59 3.18 6.94
C LEU A 64 -3.23 3.96 5.67
N VAL A 65 -2.13 4.69 5.73
CA VAL A 65 -1.38 5.14 4.56
C VAL A 65 0.05 4.65 4.67
N PHE A 66 0.62 4.22 3.55
CA PHE A 66 2.04 3.95 3.42
C PHE A 66 2.61 4.95 2.43
N THR A 67 3.65 5.68 2.84
CA THR A 67 4.33 6.65 1.99
C THR A 67 5.82 6.36 1.94
N ALA A 68 6.45 6.70 0.82
CA ALA A 68 7.90 6.56 0.66
C ALA A 68 8.52 7.74 -0.07
N ARG A 69 9.77 8.04 0.28
CA ARG A 69 10.62 8.98 -0.44
C ARG A 69 12.08 8.55 -0.38
N GLY A 70 12.70 8.36 -1.53
CA GLY A 70 13.99 7.71 -1.61
C GLY A 70 13.90 6.36 -0.91
N ARG A 71 14.74 6.14 0.11
CA ARG A 71 14.72 4.91 0.92
C ARG A 71 13.93 5.04 2.22
N ALA A 72 13.51 6.24 2.59
CA ALA A 72 12.71 6.47 3.79
C ALA A 72 11.24 6.13 3.52
N PHE A 73 10.57 5.61 4.54
CA PHE A 73 9.17 5.26 4.47
C PHE A 73 8.46 5.53 5.79
N THR A 74 7.14 5.73 5.69
CA THR A 74 6.26 5.90 6.83
C THR A 74 5.00 5.06 6.63
N VAL A 75 4.56 4.37 7.68
CA VAL A 75 3.21 3.82 7.80
C VAL A 75 2.47 4.64 8.85
N GLU A 76 1.33 5.22 8.51
CA GLU A 76 0.53 6.03 9.44
C GLU A 76 -0.89 5.49 9.56
N ALA A 77 -1.42 5.47 10.78
CA ALA A 77 -2.82 5.22 11.07
C ALA A 77 -3.66 6.46 10.79
N LEU A 78 -4.71 6.30 9.98
CA LEU A 78 -5.62 7.39 9.60
C LEU A 78 -6.89 7.44 10.44
N ASN A 79 -7.17 6.39 11.19
CA ASN A 79 -8.30 6.27 12.09
C ASN A 79 -8.01 5.21 13.15
N GLU A 80 -8.95 5.00 14.08
CA GLU A 80 -8.83 4.03 15.16
C GLU A 80 -8.59 2.60 14.65
N ARG A 81 -9.17 2.22 13.51
CA ARG A 81 -8.93 0.90 12.89
C ARG A 81 -7.46 0.74 12.49
N GLY A 82 -6.84 1.81 11.99
CA GLY A 82 -5.42 1.83 11.67
C GLY A 82 -4.52 1.68 12.88
N ARG A 83 -4.84 2.37 13.99
CA ARG A 83 -4.04 2.32 15.23
C ARG A 83 -3.92 0.90 15.78
N VAL A 84 -4.98 0.10 15.67
CA VAL A 84 -4.96 -1.31 16.07
C VAL A 84 -3.99 -2.16 15.24
N LEU A 85 -3.71 -1.76 13.99
CA LEU A 85 -2.81 -2.49 13.08
C LEU A 85 -1.33 -2.10 13.24
N ILE A 86 -1.03 -0.94 13.84
CA ILE A 86 0.34 -0.42 13.94
C ILE A 86 1.28 -1.40 14.69
N PRO A 87 0.92 -1.99 15.85
CA PRO A 87 1.80 -2.94 16.53
C PRO A 87 2.18 -4.14 15.68
N GLU A 88 1.21 -4.76 15.00
CA GLU A 88 1.41 -5.93 14.12
C GLU A 88 2.31 -5.59 12.93
N ILE A 89 2.15 -4.39 12.36
CA ILE A 89 3.03 -3.89 11.30
C ILE A 89 4.44 -3.66 11.84
N GLY A 90 4.55 -3.10 13.05
CA GLY A 90 5.83 -2.85 13.72
C GLY A 90 6.63 -4.15 13.92
N GLU A 91 5.97 -5.22 14.39
CA GLU A 91 6.60 -6.53 14.53
C GLU A 91 7.03 -7.11 13.17
N ALA A 92 6.14 -7.07 12.17
CA ALA A 92 6.43 -7.59 10.83
C ALA A 92 7.61 -6.86 10.16
N LEU A 93 7.69 -5.54 10.30
CA LEU A 93 8.76 -4.73 9.74
C LEU A 93 10.05 -4.77 10.59
N GLY A 94 9.93 -4.90 11.92
CA GLY A 94 11.08 -5.02 12.82
C GLY A 94 11.91 -6.29 12.60
N GLY A 95 11.28 -7.36 12.11
CA GLY A 95 11.96 -8.60 11.68
C GLY A 95 12.59 -8.53 10.28
N LEU A 96 12.37 -7.45 9.53
CA LEU A 96 12.78 -7.37 8.12
C LEU A 96 14.25 -6.96 7.97
N GLN A 97 15.11 -7.89 7.55
CA GLN A 97 16.52 -7.61 7.30
C GLN A 97 16.78 -6.49 6.26
N ALA A 98 15.80 -6.18 5.41
CA ALA A 98 15.93 -5.19 4.36
C ALA A 98 15.69 -3.74 4.85
N ALA A 99 15.22 -3.52 6.07
CA ALA A 99 14.87 -2.19 6.58
C ALA A 99 15.30 -2.00 8.04
N ASP A 100 15.44 -0.74 8.42
CA ASP A 100 15.64 -0.31 9.80
C ASP A 100 14.50 0.61 10.21
N LEU A 101 13.91 0.35 11.37
CA LEU A 101 12.89 1.21 11.96
C LEU A 101 13.57 2.27 12.84
N SER A 102 13.26 3.54 12.58
CA SER A 102 13.79 4.67 13.36
C SER A 102 12.83 5.11 14.45
N HIS A 103 11.53 5.06 14.18
CA HIS A 103 10.48 5.43 15.14
C HIS A 103 9.30 4.47 15.05
N CYS A 104 8.80 4.05 16.21
CA CYS A 104 7.55 3.31 16.35
C CYS A 104 6.71 3.99 17.42
N CYS A 105 5.56 4.50 17.02
CA CYS A 105 4.60 5.21 17.84
C CYS A 105 3.28 4.42 17.88
N GLU A 106 2.28 4.91 18.62
CA GLU A 106 0.94 4.30 18.63
C GLU A 106 0.20 4.45 17.29
N ASP A 107 0.55 5.46 16.48
CA ASP A 107 -0.13 5.80 15.22
C ASP A 107 0.79 5.90 14.00
N SER A 108 2.10 5.69 14.16
CA SER A 108 3.02 5.71 13.03
C SER A 108 4.24 4.82 13.22
N ILE A 109 4.80 4.36 12.10
CA ILE A 109 6.10 3.71 12.01
C ILE A 109 6.90 4.42 10.93
N GLU A 110 8.11 4.83 11.28
CA GLU A 110 9.08 5.41 10.36
C GLU A 110 10.29 4.49 10.25
N GLY A 111 10.83 4.40 9.04
CA GLY A 111 12.04 3.63 8.80
C GLY A 111 12.70 3.96 7.49
N ALA A 112 13.81 3.28 7.24
CA ALA A 112 14.53 3.36 5.99
C ALA A 112 14.95 1.98 5.50
N VAL A 113 14.88 1.77 4.20
CA VAL A 113 15.39 0.56 3.57
C VAL A 113 16.93 0.59 3.58
N ARG A 114 17.56 -0.48 4.04
CA ARG A 114 19.03 -0.59 4.10
C ARG A 114 19.64 -0.58 2.72
N GLU A 115 20.72 0.15 2.52
CA GLU A 115 21.53 0.01 1.31
C GLU A 115 22.25 -1.35 1.32
N SER A 116 22.42 -1.93 0.14
CA SER A 116 23.13 -3.20 -0.01
C SER A 116 24.24 -3.03 -1.02
N ASP A 117 25.47 -3.22 -0.56
CA ASP A 117 26.67 -3.28 -1.42
C ASP A 117 26.84 -4.63 -2.12
N THR A 118 25.93 -5.57 -1.86
CA THR A 118 25.95 -6.89 -2.50
C THR A 118 25.61 -6.73 -3.98
N ARG A 119 26.48 -7.23 -4.86
CA ARG A 119 26.18 -7.30 -6.29
C ARG A 119 25.20 -8.44 -6.54
N PHE A 120 24.05 -8.11 -7.12
CA PHE A 120 23.08 -9.10 -7.57
C PHE A 120 23.19 -9.28 -9.08
N PRO A 121 23.10 -10.52 -9.59
CA PRO A 121 22.78 -10.76 -10.99
C PRO A 121 21.47 -10.04 -11.38
N GLU A 122 21.32 -9.68 -12.65
CA GLU A 122 20.15 -8.93 -13.14
C GLU A 122 18.84 -9.67 -12.82
N GLU A 123 18.83 -10.99 -12.95
CA GLU A 123 17.68 -11.83 -12.63
C GLU A 123 17.28 -11.83 -11.15
N GLN A 124 18.15 -11.37 -10.26
CA GLN A 124 17.90 -11.23 -8.83
C GLN A 124 17.79 -9.76 -8.38
N ARG A 125 17.81 -8.81 -9.31
CA ARG A 125 17.80 -7.37 -9.00
C ARG A 125 16.58 -6.94 -8.18
N SER A 126 15.42 -7.55 -8.42
CA SER A 126 14.19 -7.29 -7.65
C SER A 126 14.23 -7.82 -6.21
N ARG A 127 15.21 -8.66 -5.85
CA ARG A 127 15.48 -9.14 -4.49
C ARG A 127 16.36 -8.20 -3.68
N GLN A 128 16.94 -7.19 -4.32
CA GLN A 128 17.67 -6.13 -3.63
C GLN A 128 16.75 -5.44 -2.61
N PRO A 129 17.27 -5.10 -1.42
CA PRO A 129 16.56 -4.23 -0.48
C PRO A 129 16.09 -2.95 -1.18
N SER A 130 14.78 -2.79 -1.28
CA SER A 130 14.09 -1.62 -1.84
C SER A 130 12.79 -1.40 -1.07
N ILE A 131 12.07 -0.33 -1.38
CA ILE A 131 10.74 -0.10 -0.80
C ILE A 131 9.78 -1.26 -1.05
N PHE A 132 10.00 -2.01 -2.14
CA PHE A 132 9.22 -3.21 -2.44
C PHE A 132 9.47 -4.34 -1.44
N SER A 133 10.60 -4.38 -0.73
CA SER A 133 10.79 -5.30 0.39
C SER A 133 9.81 -5.01 1.51
N VAL A 134 9.57 -3.73 1.83
CA VAL A 134 8.59 -3.28 2.83
C VAL A 134 7.17 -3.58 2.35
N LEU A 135 6.83 -3.23 1.11
CA LEU A 135 5.52 -3.54 0.52
C LEU A 135 5.22 -5.04 0.51
N ARG A 136 6.21 -5.89 0.22
CA ARG A 136 6.04 -7.35 0.26
C ARG A 136 5.79 -7.85 1.68
N ALA A 137 6.47 -7.28 2.69
CA ALA A 137 6.21 -7.61 4.08
C ALA A 137 4.79 -7.22 4.51
N LEU A 138 4.35 -6.00 4.17
CA LEU A 138 2.98 -5.55 4.41
C LEU A 138 1.94 -6.42 3.69
N ASN A 139 2.17 -6.71 2.41
CA ASN A 139 1.29 -7.59 1.65
C ASN A 139 1.24 -9.00 2.25
N HIS A 140 2.38 -9.54 2.71
CA HIS A 140 2.41 -10.84 3.38
C HIS A 140 1.60 -10.83 4.69
N LEU A 141 1.72 -9.78 5.50
CA LEU A 141 0.98 -9.61 6.75
C LEU A 141 -0.54 -9.63 6.52
N PHE A 142 -1.03 -8.94 5.49
CA PHE A 142 -2.47 -8.78 5.24
C PHE A 142 -3.07 -9.79 4.25
N ALA A 143 -2.27 -10.48 3.44
CA ALA A 143 -2.78 -11.34 2.37
C ALA A 143 -3.70 -12.45 2.89
N SER A 144 -4.83 -12.63 2.21
CA SER A 144 -5.77 -13.74 2.42
C SER A 144 -6.36 -14.18 1.07
N PRO A 145 -6.58 -15.47 0.82
CA PRO A 145 -7.34 -15.93 -0.35
C PRO A 145 -8.86 -15.63 -0.24
N ASP A 146 -9.35 -15.30 0.96
CA ASP A 146 -10.78 -15.13 1.24
C ASP A 146 -11.33 -13.73 0.89
N ASP A 147 -10.45 -12.77 0.60
CA ASP A 147 -10.83 -11.42 0.18
C ASP A 147 -9.89 -10.88 -0.89
N GLU A 148 -10.41 -10.79 -2.12
CA GLU A 148 -9.69 -10.24 -3.28
C GLU A 148 -9.56 -8.71 -3.27
N HIS A 149 -10.28 -8.01 -2.38
CA HIS A 149 -10.28 -6.55 -2.27
C HIS A 149 -9.44 -6.03 -1.10
N LEU A 150 -8.94 -6.90 -0.22
CA LEU A 150 -8.03 -6.50 0.84
C LEU A 150 -6.63 -6.26 0.24
N GLY A 151 -6.20 -5.00 0.19
CA GLY A 151 -4.92 -4.66 -0.41
C GLY A 151 -4.49 -3.21 -0.21
N LEU A 152 -3.32 -2.91 -0.75
CA LEU A 152 -2.77 -1.55 -0.83
C LEU A 152 -3.09 -0.97 -2.20
N TYR A 153 -3.74 0.18 -2.21
CA TYR A 153 -4.14 0.90 -3.42
C TYR A 153 -3.50 2.28 -3.40
N GLY A 154 -2.78 2.64 -4.46
CA GLY A 154 -2.02 3.88 -4.53
C GLY A 154 -1.30 4.04 -5.86
N ALA A 155 -0.30 4.91 -5.86
CA ALA A 155 0.48 5.24 -7.04
C ALA A 155 1.96 4.91 -6.83
N PHE A 156 2.65 4.58 -7.93
CA PHE A 156 4.09 4.44 -7.96
C PHE A 156 4.66 5.66 -8.69
N GLY A 157 5.38 6.50 -7.95
CA GLY A 157 6.06 7.67 -8.50
C GLY A 157 7.26 7.30 -9.36
N TYR A 158 7.61 8.18 -10.30
CA TYR A 158 8.71 7.96 -11.24
C TYR A 158 10.05 7.72 -10.53
N ASP A 159 10.33 8.50 -9.48
CA ASP A 159 11.61 8.51 -8.79
C ASP A 159 11.90 7.20 -8.03
N LEU A 160 10.91 6.31 -7.86
CA LEU A 160 11.15 4.95 -7.35
C LEU A 160 12.18 4.17 -8.16
N VAL A 161 12.27 4.45 -9.47
CA VAL A 161 13.25 3.80 -10.35
C VAL A 161 14.69 4.02 -9.87
N PHE A 162 14.96 5.13 -9.19
CA PHE A 162 16.31 5.47 -8.72
C PHE A 162 16.80 4.62 -7.55
N GLN A 163 15.92 3.82 -6.92
CA GLN A 163 16.36 2.77 -6.00
C GLN A 163 17.03 1.60 -6.72
N PHE A 164 16.81 1.44 -8.02
CA PHE A 164 17.36 0.36 -8.84
C PHE A 164 18.41 0.87 -9.83
N GLU A 165 18.14 2.01 -10.45
CA GLU A 165 19.00 2.69 -11.42
C GLU A 165 19.47 4.04 -10.84
N PRO A 166 20.50 4.06 -9.98
CA PRO A 166 20.95 5.29 -9.36
C PRO A 166 21.46 6.26 -10.44
N THR A 167 20.84 7.44 -10.51
CA THR A 167 21.25 8.51 -11.42
C THR A 167 21.27 9.85 -10.68
N GLN A 168 22.12 10.76 -11.15
CA GLN A 168 22.19 12.09 -10.56
C GLN A 168 20.96 12.92 -10.94
N LEU A 169 20.21 13.36 -9.93
CA LEU A 169 19.08 14.26 -10.12
C LEU A 169 19.57 15.63 -10.61
N ARG A 170 19.01 16.10 -11.73
CA ARG A 170 19.29 17.44 -12.29
C ARG A 170 18.22 18.48 -11.96
N LEU A 171 17.00 18.03 -11.67
CA LEU A 171 15.87 18.89 -11.36
C LEU A 171 15.54 18.76 -9.87
N PRO A 172 15.30 19.88 -9.17
CA PRO A 172 14.86 19.84 -7.77
C PRO A 172 13.51 19.15 -7.65
N ARG A 173 13.27 18.49 -6.51
CA ARG A 173 11.97 17.90 -6.16
C ARG A 173 11.25 18.77 -5.14
N PRO A 174 9.93 18.94 -5.23
CA PRO A 174 9.13 19.55 -4.17
C PRO A 174 9.37 18.86 -2.83
N ALA A 175 9.34 19.61 -1.73
CA ALA A 175 9.59 19.06 -0.39
C ALA A 175 8.51 18.07 0.07
N ASP A 176 7.34 18.10 -0.54
CA ASP A 176 6.18 17.25 -0.27
C ASP A 176 6.01 16.10 -1.29
N GLN A 177 6.94 15.96 -2.26
CA GLN A 177 6.89 14.84 -3.19
C GLN A 177 7.01 13.50 -2.45
N ARG A 178 6.16 12.56 -2.88
CA ARG A 178 6.19 11.16 -2.48
C ARG A 178 6.49 10.31 -3.70
N ASP A 179 7.37 9.33 -3.51
CA ASP A 179 7.65 8.32 -4.52
C ASP A 179 6.63 7.18 -4.43
N LEU A 180 5.98 7.04 -3.28
CA LEU A 180 4.83 6.16 -3.05
C LEU A 180 3.87 6.78 -2.02
#